data_AF-A0A7C8YDC7-F1
#
_entry.id   AF-A0A7C8YDC7-F1
#
_cell.length_a   1.000
_cell.length_b   1.000
_cell.length_c   1.000
_cell.angle_alpha   90.00
_cell.angle_beta   90.00
_cell.angle_gamma   90.00
#
_symmetry.space_group_name_H-M   'P 1'
#
loop_
_entity.id
_entity.type
_entity.pdbx_description
1 polymer ?
#
loop_
_entity_poly.entity_id
_entity_poly.type
_entity_poly.pdbx_seq_one_letter_code
_entity_poly.pdbx_strand_id
1 'polypeptide(L)'
;VFKYESENDSVLEVPREAYLSCNNTHSAIRAYSKMEETRVELDHSGPYYFISGSKPNCEKGEKLIVVVMAAREVSTPALAPSPAFEYEGPAVAPTSAGSELKLARVMMGV
;
A
#
# COMPACT_ATOMS: atom_id res chain seq x y z
N VAL A 1 -11.82 7.73 -13.91
CA VAL A 1 -12.71 7.93 -15.08
C VAL A 1 -11.81 8.14 -16.28
N PHE A 2 -12.05 7.44 -17.37
CA PHE A 2 -11.35 7.60 -18.64
C PHE A 2 -12.30 8.22 -19.67
N LYS A 3 -11.80 9.16 -20.47
CA LYS A 3 -12.53 9.78 -21.58
C LYS A 3 -11.74 9.57 -22.87
N TYR A 4 -12.39 9.10 -23.92
CA TYR A 4 -11.74 8.75 -25.18
C TYR A 4 -12.77 8.71 -26.33
N GLU A 5 -12.29 8.86 -27.56
CA GLU A 5 -13.12 8.68 -28.75
C GLU A 5 -13.36 7.19 -29.00
N SER A 6 -14.56 6.69 -28.70
CA SER A 6 -14.85 5.24 -28.72
C SER A 6 -14.76 4.58 -30.10
N GLU A 7 -14.72 5.35 -31.18
CA GLU A 7 -14.48 4.84 -32.53
C GLU A 7 -13.00 4.56 -32.80
N ASN A 8 -12.10 5.29 -32.13
CA ASN A 8 -10.66 5.27 -32.37
C ASN A 8 -9.87 4.62 -31.23
N ASP A 9 -10.46 4.54 -30.04
CA ASP A 9 -9.80 3.96 -28.87
C ASP A 9 -10.75 3.22 -27.91
N SER A 10 -10.13 2.52 -26.96
CA SER A 10 -10.77 1.82 -25.86
C SER A 10 -9.79 1.71 -24.69
N VAL A 11 -10.30 1.45 -23.49
CA VAL A 11 -9.44 1.21 -22.31
C VAL A 11 -9.42 -0.27 -22.02
N LEU A 12 -8.24 -0.85 -21.87
CA LEU A 12 -8.05 -2.24 -21.49
C LEU A 12 -7.31 -2.31 -20.16
N GLU A 13 -7.85 -3.06 -19.21
CA GLU A 13 -7.11 -3.52 -18.03
C GLU A 13 -6.37 -4.82 -18.38
N VAL A 14 -5.08 -4.89 -18.10
CA VAL A 14 -4.20 -5.97 -18.56
C VAL A 14 -3.25 -6.43 -17.44
N PRO A 15 -2.66 -7.62 -17.54
CA PRO A 15 -1.52 -7.99 -16.68
C PRO A 15 -0.29 -7.17 -17.03
N ARG A 16 0.69 -7.14 -16.11
CA ARG A 16 1.94 -6.39 -16.25
C ARG A 16 2.68 -6.68 -17.55
N GLU A 17 2.72 -7.94 -17.98
CA GLU A 17 3.44 -8.38 -19.18
C GLU A 17 2.83 -7.77 -20.45
N ALA A 18 1.50 -7.68 -20.50
CA ALA A 18 0.77 -7.07 -21.60
C ALA A 18 0.90 -5.53 -21.60
N TYR A 19 1.01 -4.90 -20.43
CA TYR A 19 1.33 -3.47 -20.32
C TYR A 19 2.72 -3.11 -20.86
N LEU A 20 3.71 -3.98 -20.59
CA LEU A 20 5.09 -3.78 -21.05
C LEU A 20 5.21 -3.97 -22.56
N SER A 21 4.45 -4.92 -23.12
CA SER A 21 4.53 -5.30 -24.54
C SER A 21 3.46 -4.67 -25.44
N CYS A 22 2.50 -3.93 -24.88
CA CYS A 22 1.30 -3.45 -25.60
C CYS A 22 0.59 -4.61 -26.34
N ASN A 23 0.29 -5.68 -25.60
CA ASN A 23 -0.43 -6.83 -26.12
C ASN A 23 -1.93 -6.75 -25.77
N ASN A 24 -2.76 -6.47 -26.78
CA ASN A 24 -4.14 -6.01 -26.57
C ASN A 24 -5.21 -7.10 -26.76
N THR A 25 -4.88 -8.24 -27.38
CA THR A 25 -5.90 -9.14 -27.97
C THR A 25 -6.19 -10.41 -27.19
N HIS A 26 -5.30 -10.92 -26.33
CA HIS A 26 -5.51 -12.18 -25.61
C HIS A 26 -5.32 -12.09 -24.09
N SER A 27 -4.98 -10.91 -23.58
CA SER A 27 -4.55 -10.74 -22.19
C SER A 27 -5.40 -9.73 -21.42
N ALA A 28 -6.44 -9.16 -22.02
CA ALA A 28 -7.29 -8.19 -21.32
C ALA A 28 -8.06 -8.88 -20.18
N ILE A 29 -7.87 -8.37 -18.97
CA ILE A 29 -8.64 -8.73 -17.77
C ILE A 29 -10.04 -8.13 -17.90
N ARG A 30 -10.10 -6.85 -18.29
CA ARG A 30 -11.34 -6.10 -18.60
C ARG A 30 -11.14 -5.22 -19.82
N ALA A 31 -12.18 -5.07 -20.63
CA ALA A 31 -12.17 -4.24 -21.83
C ALA A 31 -13.36 -3.28 -21.81
N TYR A 32 -13.08 -2.00 -22.09
CA TYR A 32 -14.06 -0.93 -22.10
C TYR A 32 -14.01 -0.23 -23.47
N SER A 33 -14.97 -0.50 -24.36
CA SER A 33 -14.83 -0.20 -25.79
C SER A 33 -16.05 0.39 -26.49
N LYS A 34 -17.04 0.93 -25.75
CA LYS A 34 -18.30 1.44 -26.36
C LYS A 34 -18.84 2.72 -25.74
N MET A 35 -18.11 3.32 -24.81
CA MET A 35 -18.53 4.51 -24.08
C MET A 35 -17.47 5.59 -24.23
N GLU A 36 -17.89 6.81 -24.51
CA GLU A 36 -16.99 7.97 -24.59
C GLU A 36 -16.39 8.32 -23.21
N GLU A 37 -17.12 8.00 -22.13
CA GLU A 37 -16.66 8.07 -20.75
C GLU A 37 -16.81 6.71 -20.06
N THR A 38 -15.70 6.14 -19.59
CA THR A 38 -15.66 4.89 -18.84
C THR A 38 -15.29 5.13 -17.38
N ARG A 39 -16.08 4.55 -16.47
CA ARG A 39 -15.79 4.50 -15.03
C ARG A 39 -15.26 3.12 -14.68
N VAL A 40 -14.07 3.08 -14.09
CA VAL A 40 -13.42 1.85 -13.62
C VAL A 40 -13.45 1.86 -12.10
N GLU A 41 -13.92 0.76 -11.54
CA GLU A 41 -13.88 0.51 -10.10
C GLU A 41 -12.57 -0.19 -9.73
N LEU A 42 -11.93 0.27 -8.66
CA LEU A 42 -10.69 -0.28 -8.15
C LEU A 42 -10.99 -0.88 -6.77
N ASP A 43 -11.28 -2.18 -6.77
CA ASP A 43 -11.84 -2.96 -5.68
C ASP A 43 -10.80 -3.61 -4.74
N HIS A 44 -9.52 -3.57 -5.09
CA HIS A 44 -8.44 -4.13 -4.27
C HIS A 44 -7.21 -3.23 -4.23
N SER A 45 -6.42 -3.38 -3.17
CA SER A 45 -5.11 -2.73 -3.08
C SER A 45 -4.11 -3.41 -4.01
N GLY A 46 -3.25 -2.63 -4.67
CA GLY A 46 -2.24 -3.13 -5.58
C GLY A 46 -2.23 -2.39 -6.92
N PRO A 47 -1.37 -2.84 -7.85
CA PRO A 47 -1.23 -2.21 -9.15
C PRO A 47 -2.30 -2.71 -10.14
N TYR A 48 -2.95 -1.76 -10.79
CA TYR A 48 -3.76 -1.95 -12.00
C TYR A 48 -2.99 -1.39 -13.19
N TYR A 49 -2.99 -2.12 -14.30
CA TYR A 49 -2.33 -1.71 -15.53
C TYR A 49 -3.37 -1.48 -16.61
N PHE A 50 -3.44 -0.24 -17.10
CA PHE A 50 -4.33 0.16 -18.17
C PHE A 50 -3.53 0.50 -19.41
N ILE A 51 -4.03 0.08 -20.57
CA ILE A 51 -3.48 0.45 -21.88
C ILE A 51 -4.62 0.90 -22.79
N SER A 52 -4.29 1.73 -23.79
CA SER A 52 -5.18 1.94 -24.93
C SER A 52 -5.38 0.62 -25.69
N GLY A 53 -6.61 0.36 -26.13
CA GLY A 53 -6.91 -0.78 -27.00
C GLY A 53 -6.41 -0.58 -28.43
N SER A 54 -6.13 0.66 -28.83
CA SER A 54 -5.31 0.95 -29.99
C SER A 54 -3.84 0.62 -29.71
N LYS A 55 -3.33 -0.44 -30.36
CA LYS A 55 -1.93 -0.84 -30.27
C LYS A 55 -0.94 0.30 -30.59
N PRO A 56 -1.11 1.08 -31.69
CA PRO A 56 -0.19 2.17 -31.98
C PRO A 56 -0.23 3.28 -30.92
N ASN A 57 -1.37 3.52 -30.26
CA ASN A 57 -1.45 4.52 -29.18
C ASN A 57 -0.74 4.02 -27.92
N CYS A 58 -0.91 2.74 -27.55
CA CYS A 58 -0.17 2.13 -26.44
C CYS A 58 1.34 2.21 -26.65
N GLU A 59 1.82 1.87 -27.84
CA GLU A 59 3.25 1.92 -28.20
C GLU A 59 3.80 3.36 -28.16
N LYS A 60 2.96 4.37 -28.41
CA LYS A 60 3.29 5.79 -28.27
C LYS A 60 3.18 6.31 -26.82
N GLY A 61 2.83 5.45 -25.87
CA GLY A 61 2.82 5.77 -24.44
C GLY A 61 1.43 6.01 -23.84
N GLU A 62 0.35 5.75 -24.57
CA GLU A 62 -1.01 5.80 -24.01
C GLU A 62 -1.30 4.56 -23.15
N LYS A 63 -0.73 4.59 -21.95
CA LYS A 63 -0.85 3.56 -20.92
C LYS A 63 -0.60 4.14 -19.53
N LEU A 64 -1.23 3.57 -18.52
CA LEU A 64 -1.22 4.07 -17.16
C LEU A 64 -1.11 2.93 -16.14
N ILE A 65 -0.33 3.13 -15.09
CA ILE A 65 -0.32 2.28 -13.90
C ILE A 65 -1.00 3.03 -12.77
N VAL A 66 -2.00 2.42 -12.15
CA VAL A 66 -2.65 2.95 -10.95
C VAL A 66 -2.35 2.02 -9.79
N VAL A 67 -1.74 2.53 -8.73
CA VAL A 67 -1.45 1.74 -7.52
C VAL A 67 -2.40 2.16 -6.41
N VAL A 68 -3.30 1.26 -6.04
CA VAL A 68 -4.26 1.48 -4.96
C VAL A 68 -3.61 1.08 -3.63
N MET A 69 -3.56 2.02 -2.70
CA MET A 69 -3.04 1.77 -1.36
C MET A 69 -4.11 1.12 -0.48
N ALA A 70 -3.70 0.18 0.38
CA ALA A 70 -4.59 -0.34 1.41
C ALA A 70 -4.91 0.76 2.43
N ALA A 71 -6.15 0.77 2.92
CA ALA A 71 -6.53 1.63 4.03
C ALA A 71 -5.69 1.27 5.27
N ARG A 72 -5.05 2.27 5.86
CA ARG A 72 -4.46 2.11 7.19
C ARG A 72 -5.55 2.37 8.21
N GLU A 73 -5.96 1.34 8.93
CA GLU A 73 -6.70 1.50 10.17
C GLU A 73 -5.86 2.38 11.10
N VAL A 74 -6.32 3.60 11.37
CA VAL A 74 -5.74 4.42 12.44
C VAL A 74 -6.23 3.78 13.73
N SER A 75 -5.43 2.88 14.31
CA SER A 75 -5.64 2.48 15.68
C SER A 75 -5.62 3.76 16.53
N THR A 76 -6.72 4.04 17.21
CA THR A 76 -6.74 5.08 18.23
C THR A 76 -5.59 4.80 19.20
N PRO A 77 -4.81 5.82 19.62
CA PRO A 77 -3.82 5.61 20.67
C PRO A 77 -4.58 5.02 21.85
N ALA A 78 -4.19 3.83 22.31
CA ALA A 78 -4.73 3.29 23.54
C ALA A 78 -4.52 4.35 24.64
N LEU A 79 -5.61 4.78 25.27
CA LEU A 79 -5.51 5.67 26.43
C LEU A 79 -4.67 4.94 27.47
N ALA A 80 -3.52 5.53 27.83
CA ALA A 80 -2.74 5.03 28.95
C ALA A 80 -3.65 4.99 30.20
N PRO A 81 -3.61 3.92 31.01
CA PRO A 81 -4.37 3.88 32.24
C PRO A 81 -3.98 5.08 33.11
N SER A 82 -4.97 5.88 33.53
CA SER A 82 -4.74 6.99 34.44
C SER A 82 -4.31 6.46 35.81
N PRO A 83 -3.30 7.05 36.47
CA PRO A 83 -2.95 6.67 37.83
C PRO A 83 -4.14 6.95 38.75
N ALA A 84 -4.57 5.93 39.50
CA ALA A 84 -5.55 6.09 40.56
C ALA A 84 -4.92 6.94 41.68
N PHE A 85 -5.53 8.07 42.01
CA PHE A 85 -5.22 8.82 43.22
C PHE A 85 -5.95 8.16 44.40
N GLU A 86 -5.21 7.51 45.30
CA GLU A 86 -5.66 7.28 46.68
C GLU A 86 -4.69 7.99 47.63
N TYR A 87 -5.28 8.78 48.52
CA TYR A 87 -4.59 9.79 49.34
C TYR A 87 -3.94 9.20 50.61
N GLU A 88 -2.80 9.82 50.97
CA GLU A 88 -2.03 9.87 52.23
C GLU A 88 -1.94 8.66 53.17
N GLY A 89 -0.76 8.03 53.17
CA GLY A 89 -0.14 7.35 54.32
C GLY A 89 1.35 7.72 54.41
N PRO A 90 1.97 7.74 55.61
CA PRO A 90 3.23 8.43 55.86
C PRO A 90 4.41 7.81 55.09
N ALA A 91 5.26 8.70 54.56
CA ALA A 91 6.42 8.38 53.74
C ALA A 91 7.37 7.38 54.40
N VAL A 92 7.72 6.31 53.68
CA VAL A 92 8.87 5.45 53.99
C VAL A 92 9.93 5.70 52.92
N ALA A 93 11.14 6.06 53.37
CA ALA A 93 12.27 6.45 52.53
C ALA A 93 12.78 5.30 51.62
N PRO A 94 13.46 5.61 50.50
CA PRO A 94 14.07 4.59 49.66
C PRO A 94 15.40 4.11 50.26
N THR A 95 15.50 2.83 50.60
CA THR A 95 16.81 2.19 50.82
C THR A 95 17.27 1.55 49.52
N SER A 96 18.33 2.13 48.95
CA SER A 96 19.08 1.58 47.82
C SER A 96 19.82 0.30 48.25
N ALA A 97 19.47 -0.83 47.65
CA ALA A 97 20.35 -1.99 47.55
C ALA A 97 20.42 -2.40 46.08
N GLY A 98 21.43 -1.90 45.38
CA GLY A 98 21.74 -2.32 44.02
C GLY A 98 22.16 -3.79 44.00
N SER A 99 21.50 -4.61 43.19
CA SER A 99 22.03 -5.90 42.77
C SER A 99 22.81 -5.71 41.47
N GLU A 100 24.09 -6.00 41.58
CA GLU A 100 25.12 -5.95 40.55
C GLU A 100 24.75 -6.73 39.27
N LEU A 101 24.82 -6.07 38.11
CA LEU A 101 24.91 -6.76 36.81
C LEU A 101 26.37 -7.14 36.57
N LYS A 102 26.72 -8.40 36.89
CA LYS A 102 28.04 -8.93 36.57
C LYS A 102 28.17 -9.12 35.05
N LEU A 103 28.95 -8.23 34.45
CA LEU A 103 29.34 -8.23 33.05
C LEU A 103 30.40 -9.35 32.83
N ALA A 104 30.04 -10.45 32.18
CA ALA A 104 31.02 -11.47 31.78
C ALA A 104 31.58 -11.14 30.39
N ARG A 105 32.70 -10.42 30.36
CA ARG A 105 33.63 -10.39 29.22
C ARG A 105 34.49 -11.64 29.28
N VAL A 106 34.40 -12.52 28.29
CA VAL A 106 35.41 -13.56 28.04
C VAL A 106 36.46 -12.94 27.11
N MET A 107 37.66 -12.71 27.66
CA MET A 107 38.86 -12.36 26.91
C MET A 107 39.85 -13.53 26.92
N MET A 108 40.58 -13.62 25.82
CA MET A 108 41.47 -14.67 25.32
C MET A 108 42.70 -15.01 26.20
N GLY A 109 43.27 -16.18 25.95
CA GLY A 109 44.68 -16.55 26.19
C GLY A 109 44.88 -18.03 25.84
N VAL A 110 45.86 -18.47 25.04
CA VAL A 110 47.16 -17.89 24.59
C VAL A 110 47.31 -18.12 23.09
#